data_AF-A0A177E8L1-F1
#
_entry.id   AF-A0A177E8L1-F1
#
_cell.length_a   1.000
_cell.length_b   1.000
_cell.length_c   1.000
_cell.angle_alpha   90.00
_cell.angle_beta   90.00
_cell.angle_gamma   90.00
#
_symmetry.space_group_name_H-M   'P 1'
#
loop_
_entity.id
_entity.type
_entity.pdbx_description
1 polymer ?
#
loop_
_entity_poly.entity_id
_entity_poly.type
_entity_poly.pdbx_seq_one_letter_code
_entity_poly.pdbx_strand_id
1 'polypeptide(L)'
;MSKKKLTALGATRRDLLKGTGALLLGLTAGKLLLPESSAQAKAITEKWPWPYEKLDPVETAELAYRGWYKLFCGGSVVCSIFSQLRKKVGGPYNLIPIEAFIFAEGGVAGWGTICGSLLGANVVTNFILGPRIAGTHLGALMGSEIMEWYCEAAMPVYVPKNPKVDPKKIPHTVSDSPLCHISVGKWMKKANKSLKSPERRDRCARVTASVAYHLVVLLNKWKDGKYEPDAEFPSGEYGIPAQHNCEACHGDDVPEAPES
;
A
#
# COMPACT_ATOMS: atom_id res chain seq x y z
N MET A 1 1.36 -22.47 36.79
CA MET A 1 2.73 -22.51 37.33
C MET A 1 3.69 -23.06 36.28
N SER A 2 4.90 -22.51 36.26
CA SER A 2 6.11 -22.93 35.54
C SER A 2 6.31 -22.44 34.09
N LYS A 3 6.89 -21.24 34.00
CA LYS A 3 7.66 -20.75 32.85
C LYS A 3 8.98 -21.53 32.77
N LYS A 4 9.29 -22.12 31.62
CA LYS A 4 10.63 -22.63 31.30
C LYS A 4 11.57 -21.45 31.03
N LYS A 5 12.75 -21.53 31.63
CA LYS A 5 13.92 -20.63 31.54
C LYS A 5 14.37 -20.40 30.10
N LEU A 6 14.71 -19.16 29.76
CA LEU A 6 15.85 -18.84 28.91
C LEU A 6 16.69 -17.78 29.63
N THR A 7 17.93 -18.13 29.93
CA THR A 7 18.90 -17.31 30.64
C THR A 7 19.81 -16.54 29.68
N ALA A 8 20.12 -15.32 30.10
CA ALA A 8 21.40 -14.60 29.92
C ALA A 8 21.80 -14.12 28.50
N LEU A 9 21.64 -12.81 28.29
CA LEU A 9 22.70 -11.94 27.77
C LEU A 9 22.35 -10.48 28.14
N GLY A 10 22.61 -10.13 29.40
CA GLY A 10 22.57 -8.75 29.86
C GLY A 10 23.93 -8.10 29.58
N ALA A 11 24.08 -7.47 28.42
CA ALA A 11 25.14 -6.50 28.19
C ALA A 11 24.49 -5.11 28.20
N THR A 12 24.85 -4.28 29.18
CA THR A 12 24.28 -2.93 29.30
C THR A 12 25.13 -1.93 28.53
N ARG A 13 24.52 -0.84 28.06
CA ARG A 13 25.15 0.22 27.23
C ARG A 13 26.45 0.82 27.80
N ARG A 14 26.75 0.57 29.08
CA ARG A 14 27.99 0.99 29.75
C ARG A 14 29.20 0.10 29.47
N ASP A 15 29.00 -1.17 29.10
CA ASP A 15 30.11 -2.09 28.81
C ASP A 15 30.74 -1.81 27.43
N LEU A 16 29.93 -1.28 26.49
CA LEU A 16 30.39 -0.89 25.15
C LEU A 16 31.31 0.36 25.18
N LEU A 17 31.07 1.28 26.13
CA LEU A 17 31.86 2.51 26.26
C LEU A 17 33.18 2.33 27.02
N LYS A 18 33.37 1.21 27.73
CA LYS A 18 34.67 0.86 28.33
C LYS A 18 35.61 0.19 27.33
N GLY A 19 35.10 -0.32 26.21
CA GLY A 19 35.91 -0.94 25.13
C GLY A 19 36.54 0.06 24.15
N THR A 20 36.12 1.32 24.15
CA THR A 20 36.61 2.36 23.22
C THR A 20 37.64 3.32 23.81
N GLY A 21 38.08 3.09 25.06
CA GLY A 21 38.99 3.99 25.78
C GLY A 21 40.48 3.66 25.74
N ALA A 22 40.92 2.65 24.97
CA ALA A 22 42.30 2.15 24.98
C ALA A 22 42.96 2.09 23.59
N LEU A 23 42.78 3.14 22.77
CA LEU A 23 43.53 3.28 21.52
C LEU A 23 44.04 4.72 21.32
N LEU A 24 44.72 5.24 22.34
CA LEU A 24 45.65 6.34 22.20
C LEU A 24 46.92 5.94 22.95
N LEU A 25 47.93 5.48 22.20
CA LEU A 25 49.38 5.61 22.43
C LEU A 25 50.07 4.79 21.32
N GLY A 26 50.82 5.48 20.46
CA GLY A 26 51.26 4.99 19.15
C GLY A 26 52.28 3.86 19.16
N LEU A 27 52.48 3.25 17.99
CA LEU A 27 53.79 3.09 17.33
C LEU A 27 53.62 2.50 15.92
N THR A 28 54.57 2.87 15.09
CA THR A 28 54.84 2.60 13.68
C THR A 28 54.75 1.13 13.22
N ALA A 29 54.39 0.96 11.93
CA ALA A 29 54.58 -0.21 11.06
C ALA A 29 53.64 -1.41 11.23
N GLY A 30 52.58 -1.44 10.42
CA GLY A 30 51.80 -2.64 10.14
C GLY A 30 50.63 -2.32 9.24
N LYS A 31 50.66 -2.78 7.99
CA LYS A 31 49.49 -2.84 7.11
C LYS A 31 48.45 -3.75 7.78
N LEU A 32 47.59 -3.19 8.64
CA LEU A 32 46.37 -3.86 9.02
C LEU A 32 45.38 -3.62 7.89
N LEU A 33 45.30 -4.61 7.00
CA LEU A 33 44.24 -4.79 6.01
C LEU A 33 42.91 -4.89 6.78
N LEU A 34 42.35 -3.75 7.17
CA LEU A 34 40.93 -3.64 7.39
C LEU A 34 40.30 -3.71 5.99
N PRO A 35 39.43 -4.69 5.70
CA PRO A 35 38.65 -4.60 4.48
C PRO A 35 37.82 -3.32 4.59
N GLU A 36 38.16 -2.32 3.79
CA GLU A 36 37.25 -1.23 3.47
C GLU A 36 36.03 -1.83 2.77
N SER A 37 35.08 -2.35 3.56
CA SER A 37 33.70 -2.38 3.12
C SER A 37 33.17 -0.96 3.25
N SER A 38 33.70 -0.05 2.43
CA SER A 38 32.99 1.14 2.03
C SER A 38 31.86 0.69 1.11
N ALA A 39 30.82 0.11 1.72
CA ALA A 39 29.48 0.26 1.18
C ALA A 39 29.21 1.77 1.25
N GLN A 40 29.68 2.49 0.23
CA GLN A 40 29.33 3.87 0.00
C GLN A 40 27.81 3.85 -0.12
N ALA A 41 27.16 4.22 0.99
CA ALA A 41 25.77 4.58 0.99
C ALA A 41 25.68 5.74 -0.01
N LYS A 42 25.39 5.42 -1.27
CA LYS A 42 24.97 6.40 -2.26
C LYS A 42 23.81 7.09 -1.59
N ALA A 43 24.01 8.35 -1.20
CA ALA A 43 22.95 9.14 -0.61
C ALA A 43 21.73 8.99 -1.52
N ILE A 44 20.60 8.57 -0.94
CA ILE A 44 19.34 8.53 -1.68
C ILE A 44 19.00 10.00 -1.95
N THR A 45 19.46 10.51 -3.07
CA THR A 45 18.95 11.75 -3.64
C THR A 45 17.65 11.36 -4.30
N GLU A 46 16.54 11.47 -3.55
CA GLU A 46 15.21 11.13 -4.04
C GLU A 46 14.84 12.10 -5.16
N LYS A 47 15.07 11.66 -6.41
CA LYS A 47 14.64 12.38 -7.61
C LYS A 47 13.22 11.95 -7.95
N TRP A 48 12.31 12.92 -7.97
CA TRP A 48 10.92 12.75 -8.37
C TRP A 48 10.69 13.27 -9.79
N PRO A 49 9.75 12.71 -10.57
CA PRO A 49 9.07 11.42 -10.32
C PRO A 49 10.04 10.23 -10.39
N TRP A 50 9.68 9.10 -9.79
CA TRP A 50 10.46 7.87 -9.97
C TRP A 50 10.29 7.34 -11.41
N PRO A 51 11.32 6.68 -11.97
CA PRO A 51 11.29 6.23 -13.36
C PRO A 51 10.22 5.16 -13.60
N TYR A 52 9.25 5.46 -14.46
CA TYR A 52 8.15 4.55 -14.80
C TYR A 52 8.24 4.09 -16.26
N GLU A 53 8.02 2.80 -16.47
CA GLU A 53 7.84 2.16 -17.78
C GLU A 53 6.41 1.60 -17.87
N LYS A 54 5.81 1.68 -19.06
CA LYS A 54 4.43 1.21 -19.24
C LYS A 54 4.31 -0.28 -18.92
N LEU A 55 3.26 -0.59 -18.17
CA LEU A 55 2.92 -1.95 -17.74
C LEU A 55 1.64 -2.41 -18.45
N ASP A 56 1.48 -3.72 -18.61
CA ASP A 56 0.22 -4.28 -19.08
C ASP A 56 -0.79 -4.29 -17.91
N PRO A 57 -1.95 -3.59 -18.02
CA PRO A 57 -2.96 -3.60 -16.97
C PRO A 57 -3.48 -5.01 -16.65
N VAL A 58 -3.65 -5.88 -17.64
CA VAL A 58 -4.15 -7.26 -17.48
C VAL A 58 -3.11 -8.12 -16.77
N GLU A 59 -1.84 -8.05 -17.20
CA GLU A 59 -0.75 -8.77 -16.50
C GLU A 59 -0.66 -8.34 -15.04
N THR A 60 -0.76 -7.03 -14.77
CA THR A 60 -0.71 -6.47 -13.42
C THR A 60 -1.88 -6.98 -12.58
N ALA A 61 -3.10 -6.98 -13.13
CA ALA A 61 -4.29 -7.49 -12.43
C ALA A 61 -4.15 -8.97 -12.07
N GLU A 62 -3.63 -9.79 -12.98
CA GLU A 62 -3.36 -11.21 -12.75
C GLU A 62 -2.30 -11.44 -11.66
N LEU A 63 -1.24 -10.63 -11.65
CA LEU A 63 -0.22 -10.67 -10.59
C LEU A 63 -0.79 -10.27 -9.24
N ALA A 64 -1.60 -9.21 -9.19
CA ALA A 64 -2.26 -8.74 -7.98
C ALA A 64 -3.23 -9.78 -7.41
N TYR A 65 -4.05 -10.40 -8.29
CA TYR A 65 -4.97 -11.46 -7.90
C TYR A 65 -4.25 -12.66 -7.27
N ARG A 66 -3.19 -13.17 -7.93
CA ARG A 66 -2.40 -14.29 -7.41
C ARG A 66 -1.65 -13.91 -6.14
N GLY A 67 -1.07 -12.72 -6.12
CA GLY A 67 -0.33 -12.16 -4.99
C GLY A 67 -1.19 -12.04 -3.74
N TRP A 68 -2.49 -11.76 -3.89
CA TRP A 68 -3.41 -11.53 -2.76
C TRP A 68 -3.42 -12.69 -1.77
N TYR A 69 -3.29 -13.92 -2.26
CA TYR A 69 -3.26 -15.11 -1.41
C TYR A 69 -2.00 -15.26 -0.57
N LYS A 70 -0.99 -14.39 -0.75
CA LYS A 70 0.26 -14.34 0.03
C LYS A 70 0.48 -12.98 0.71
N LEU A 71 0.16 -11.89 0.03
CA LEU A 71 0.47 -10.51 0.46
C LEU A 71 -0.78 -9.67 0.76
N PHE A 72 -1.97 -10.26 0.64
CA PHE A 72 -3.26 -9.60 0.86
C PHE A 72 -3.43 -8.33 0.01
N CYS A 73 -4.37 -7.46 0.38
CA CYS A 73 -4.85 -6.36 -0.46
C CYS A 73 -3.74 -5.38 -0.86
N GLY A 74 -3.18 -4.63 0.10
CA GLY A 74 -2.22 -3.57 -0.22
C GLY A 74 -0.87 -4.10 -0.68
N GLY A 75 -0.33 -5.10 0.01
CA GLY A 75 0.92 -5.75 -0.37
C GLY A 75 0.90 -6.27 -1.80
N SER A 76 -0.24 -6.78 -2.28
CA SER A 76 -0.32 -7.30 -3.66
C SER A 76 -0.46 -6.23 -4.72
N VAL A 77 -1.13 -5.10 -4.44
CA VAL A 77 -1.13 -3.96 -5.38
C VAL A 77 0.31 -3.46 -5.56
N VAL A 78 1.01 -3.18 -4.45
CA VAL A 78 2.41 -2.73 -4.48
C VAL A 78 3.29 -3.77 -5.19
N CYS A 79 3.16 -5.05 -4.83
CA CYS A 79 3.94 -6.14 -5.41
C CYS A 79 3.74 -6.25 -6.92
N SER A 80 2.48 -6.25 -7.37
CA SER A 80 2.14 -6.45 -8.78
C SER A 80 2.79 -5.41 -9.69
N ILE A 81 2.90 -4.16 -9.23
CA ILE A 81 3.47 -3.05 -10.02
C ILE A 81 4.98 -2.96 -9.81
N PHE A 82 5.45 -2.92 -8.56
CA PHE A 82 6.88 -2.72 -8.28
C PHE A 82 7.72 -3.90 -8.76
N SER A 83 7.22 -5.15 -8.69
CA SER A 83 7.98 -6.30 -9.21
C SER A 83 8.20 -6.25 -10.72
N GLN A 84 7.27 -5.66 -11.49
CA GLN A 84 7.45 -5.43 -12.93
C GLN A 84 8.43 -4.28 -13.19
N LEU A 85 8.30 -3.18 -12.46
CA LEU A 85 9.20 -2.03 -12.57
C LEU A 85 10.63 -2.37 -12.14
N ARG A 86 10.84 -3.28 -11.18
CA ARG A 86 12.17 -3.83 -10.88
C ARG A 86 12.83 -4.48 -12.09
N LYS A 87 12.06 -5.25 -12.86
CA LYS A 87 12.58 -5.94 -14.04
C LYS A 87 12.85 -4.99 -15.21
N LYS A 88 11.97 -3.99 -15.40
CA LYS A 88 12.06 -3.04 -16.53
C LYS A 88 13.01 -1.87 -16.27
N VAL A 89 13.10 -1.41 -15.02
CA VAL A 89 13.77 -0.16 -14.62
C VAL A 89 14.88 -0.41 -13.60
N GLY A 90 14.68 -1.32 -12.65
CA GLY A 90 15.63 -1.64 -11.60
C GLY A 90 15.49 -0.73 -10.37
N GLY A 91 16.53 0.04 -10.05
CA GLY A 91 16.50 1.01 -8.96
C GLY A 91 15.61 2.21 -9.31
N PRO A 92 14.88 2.81 -8.35
CA PRO A 92 14.90 2.53 -6.91
C PRO A 92 13.98 1.38 -6.43
N TYR A 93 13.15 0.78 -7.29
CA TYR A 93 12.18 -0.25 -6.89
C TYR A 93 12.81 -1.50 -6.26
N ASN A 94 14.07 -1.80 -6.60
CA ASN A 94 14.85 -2.90 -6.03
C ASN A 94 15.12 -2.75 -4.52
N LEU A 95 14.99 -1.53 -3.96
CA LEU A 95 15.27 -1.25 -2.55
C LEU A 95 14.05 -1.39 -1.64
N ILE A 96 12.85 -1.54 -2.20
CA ILE A 96 11.61 -1.55 -1.40
C ILE A 96 11.32 -2.93 -0.81
N PRO A 97 11.19 -3.11 0.51
CA PRO A 97 10.75 -4.39 1.07
C PRO A 97 9.22 -4.54 0.90
N ILE A 98 8.79 -5.17 -0.20
CA ILE A 98 7.35 -5.27 -0.58
C ILE A 98 6.54 -6.02 0.49
N GLU A 99 7.12 -7.02 1.11
CA GLU A 99 6.51 -7.83 2.16
C GLU A 99 6.11 -6.99 3.38
N ALA A 100 6.77 -5.85 3.60
CA ALA A 100 6.42 -4.94 4.68
C ALA A 100 4.99 -4.41 4.55
N PHE A 101 4.42 -4.32 3.34
CA PHE A 101 3.06 -3.81 3.11
C PHE A 101 1.94 -4.82 3.44
N ILE A 102 2.27 -6.01 3.95
CA ILE A 102 1.26 -7.00 4.35
C ILE A 102 0.32 -6.46 5.43
N PHE A 103 0.77 -5.50 6.25
CA PHE A 103 -0.05 -4.88 7.30
C PHE A 103 -1.34 -4.24 6.75
N ALA A 104 -1.39 -3.86 5.48
CA ALA A 104 -2.56 -3.26 4.85
C ALA A 104 -3.75 -4.23 4.74
N GLU A 105 -3.58 -5.52 5.08
CA GLU A 105 -4.65 -6.49 5.10
C GLU A 105 -5.82 -6.09 6.01
N GLY A 106 -7.04 -6.44 5.58
CA GLY A 106 -8.24 -6.24 6.41
C GLY A 106 -8.53 -4.79 6.81
N GLY A 107 -7.95 -3.81 6.11
CA GLY A 107 -8.04 -2.41 6.49
C GLY A 107 -7.15 -2.07 7.68
N VAL A 108 -5.85 -2.33 7.50
CA VAL A 108 -4.78 -2.18 8.49
C VAL A 108 -4.94 -3.20 9.63
N ALA A 109 -4.24 -4.33 9.54
CA ALA A 109 -4.24 -5.41 10.54
C ALA A 109 -5.65 -5.87 10.97
N GLY A 110 -6.62 -5.83 10.06
CA GLY A 110 -8.00 -6.26 10.33
C GLY A 110 -8.92 -5.23 10.99
N TRP A 111 -8.48 -3.98 11.20
CA TRP A 111 -9.31 -2.92 11.80
C TRP A 111 -10.47 -2.44 10.92
N GLY A 112 -10.49 -2.80 9.64
CA GLY A 112 -11.59 -2.44 8.75
C GLY A 112 -11.58 -0.98 8.29
N THR A 113 -10.43 -0.29 8.42
CA THR A 113 -10.25 1.12 8.00
C THR A 113 -10.18 1.25 6.47
N ILE A 114 -9.24 2.00 5.87
CA ILE A 114 -9.10 2.09 4.41
C ILE A 114 -8.94 0.71 3.77
N CYS A 115 -9.59 0.45 2.63
CA CYS A 115 -9.36 -0.77 1.87
C CYS A 115 -7.87 -0.90 1.54
N GLY A 116 -7.25 -2.03 1.91
CA GLY A 116 -5.82 -2.21 1.72
C GLY A 116 -5.37 -2.04 0.27
N SER A 117 -6.21 -2.38 -0.72
CA SER A 117 -5.90 -2.17 -2.14
C SER A 117 -5.76 -0.69 -2.48
N LEU A 118 -6.59 0.18 -1.90
CA LEU A 118 -6.52 1.64 -2.05
C LEU A 118 -5.29 2.23 -1.35
N LEU A 119 -4.96 1.72 -0.17
CA LEU A 119 -3.71 2.07 0.52
C LEU A 119 -2.50 1.72 -0.35
N GLY A 120 -2.46 0.50 -0.90
CA GLY A 120 -1.41 0.07 -1.81
C GLY A 120 -1.33 0.92 -3.09
N ALA A 121 -2.47 1.32 -3.64
CA ALA A 121 -2.52 2.22 -4.80
C ALA A 121 -1.94 3.60 -4.47
N ASN A 122 -2.32 4.18 -3.33
CA ASN A 122 -1.81 5.47 -2.86
C ASN A 122 -0.30 5.44 -2.59
N VAL A 123 0.22 4.33 -2.07
CA VAL A 123 1.67 4.11 -1.97
C VAL A 123 2.28 4.19 -3.38
N VAL A 124 1.79 3.39 -4.32
CA VAL A 124 2.35 3.34 -5.69
C VAL A 124 2.31 4.71 -6.38
N THR A 125 1.20 5.45 -6.33
CA THR A 125 1.09 6.76 -6.99
C THR A 125 2.06 7.78 -6.40
N ASN A 126 2.20 7.84 -5.07
CA ASN A 126 3.12 8.77 -4.43
C ASN A 126 4.59 8.40 -4.67
N PHE A 127 4.91 7.11 -4.73
CA PHE A 127 6.25 6.64 -5.10
C PHE A 127 6.59 6.95 -6.57
N ILE A 128 5.63 6.91 -7.49
CA ILE A 128 5.91 7.13 -8.91
C ILE A 128 5.86 8.62 -9.25
N LEU A 129 4.74 9.27 -8.95
CA LEU A 129 4.45 10.64 -9.38
C LEU A 129 5.05 11.70 -8.45
N GLY A 130 5.42 11.29 -7.24
CA GLY A 130 5.99 12.16 -6.21
C GLY A 130 4.95 12.66 -5.19
N PRO A 131 5.38 12.87 -3.94
CA PRO A 131 4.56 13.46 -2.89
C PRO A 131 4.48 14.99 -3.02
N ARG A 132 3.60 15.62 -2.24
CA ARG A 132 3.43 17.09 -2.19
C ARG A 132 4.74 17.86 -1.99
N ILE A 133 5.62 17.35 -1.13
CA ILE A 133 6.92 17.97 -0.84
C ILE A 133 7.89 17.97 -2.04
N ALA A 134 7.59 17.21 -3.10
CA ALA A 134 8.33 17.20 -4.36
C ALA A 134 7.85 18.28 -5.36
N GLY A 135 6.95 19.19 -4.94
CA GLY A 135 6.43 20.26 -5.80
C GLY A 135 5.31 19.81 -6.75
N THR A 136 4.73 18.63 -6.53
CA THR A 136 3.65 18.05 -7.35
C THR A 136 2.57 17.47 -6.45
N HIS A 137 1.31 17.55 -6.89
CA HIS A 137 0.17 16.95 -6.19
C HIS A 137 -0.34 15.68 -6.90
N LEU A 138 0.22 15.32 -8.05
CA LEU A 138 -0.29 14.24 -8.92
C LEU A 138 -0.36 12.89 -8.21
N GLY A 139 0.61 12.56 -7.36
CA GLY A 139 0.59 11.31 -6.59
C GLY A 139 -0.61 11.20 -5.66
N ALA A 140 -0.95 12.30 -4.98
CA ALA A 140 -2.09 12.37 -4.07
C ALA A 140 -3.42 12.49 -4.83
N LEU A 141 -3.47 13.26 -5.92
CA LEU A 141 -4.69 13.41 -6.75
C LEU A 141 -5.08 12.10 -7.44
N MET A 142 -4.15 11.41 -8.11
CA MET A 142 -4.44 10.09 -8.70
C MET A 142 -4.78 9.05 -7.62
N GLY A 143 -4.16 9.15 -6.44
CA GLY A 143 -4.51 8.32 -5.29
C GLY A 143 -5.95 8.54 -4.82
N SER A 144 -6.41 9.79 -4.83
CA SER A 144 -7.80 10.19 -4.53
C SER A 144 -8.78 9.70 -5.60
N GLU A 145 -8.47 9.91 -6.88
CA GLU A 145 -9.29 9.47 -8.02
C GLU A 145 -9.57 7.95 -7.99
N ILE A 146 -8.57 7.15 -7.63
CA ILE A 146 -8.75 5.70 -7.48
C ILE A 146 -9.68 5.36 -6.31
N MET A 147 -9.64 6.13 -5.22
CA MET A 147 -10.54 5.95 -4.08
C MET A 147 -11.98 6.30 -4.45
N GLU A 148 -12.18 7.40 -5.16
CA GLU A 148 -13.49 7.83 -5.68
C GLU A 148 -14.07 6.78 -6.64
N TRP A 149 -13.32 6.42 -7.69
CA TRP A 149 -13.71 5.37 -8.63
C TRP A 149 -14.08 4.06 -7.93
N TYR A 150 -13.31 3.68 -6.90
CA TYR A 150 -13.61 2.48 -6.11
C TYR A 150 -14.94 2.58 -5.36
N CYS A 151 -15.27 3.75 -4.83
CA CYS A 151 -16.51 3.96 -4.09
C CYS A 151 -17.73 3.81 -4.99
N GLU A 152 -17.63 4.24 -6.26
CA GLU A 152 -18.72 4.27 -7.24
C GLU A 152 -18.82 3.00 -8.09
N ALA A 153 -17.70 2.33 -8.35
CA ALA A 153 -17.68 1.16 -9.22
C ALA A 153 -18.41 -0.03 -8.60
N ALA A 154 -19.14 -0.77 -9.45
CA ALA A 154 -19.75 -2.05 -9.09
C ALA A 154 -18.68 -3.16 -8.97
N MET A 155 -18.05 -3.24 -7.80
CA MET A 155 -16.89 -4.09 -7.53
C MET A 155 -17.23 -5.57 -7.29
N PRO A 156 -16.37 -6.52 -7.70
CA PRO A 156 -15.10 -6.30 -8.41
C PRO A 156 -15.28 -6.08 -9.92
N VAL A 157 -14.50 -5.18 -10.53
CA VAL A 157 -14.57 -4.90 -11.98
C VAL A 157 -13.81 -5.94 -12.82
N TYR A 158 -12.67 -6.41 -12.32
CA TYR A 158 -11.82 -7.37 -13.02
C TYR A 158 -12.15 -8.83 -12.62
N VAL A 159 -12.29 -9.70 -13.61
CA VAL A 159 -12.42 -11.15 -13.43
C VAL A 159 -11.12 -11.82 -13.89
N PRO A 160 -10.38 -12.50 -13.00
CA PRO A 160 -9.13 -13.15 -13.37
C PRO A 160 -9.36 -14.36 -14.25
N LYS A 161 -8.35 -14.71 -15.06
CA LYS A 161 -8.41 -15.83 -16.02
C LYS A 161 -8.71 -17.17 -15.33
N ASN A 162 -8.13 -17.38 -14.15
CA ASN A 162 -8.28 -18.59 -13.34
C ASN A 162 -8.78 -18.25 -11.93
N PRO A 163 -10.08 -17.93 -11.77
CA PRO A 163 -10.63 -17.57 -10.48
C PRO A 163 -10.78 -18.80 -9.57
N LYS A 164 -10.55 -18.65 -8.27
CA LYS A 164 -10.74 -19.73 -7.28
C LYS A 164 -12.20 -20.02 -6.97
N VAL A 165 -13.09 -19.08 -7.24
CA VAL A 165 -14.54 -19.22 -7.08
C VAL A 165 -15.20 -18.94 -8.42
N ASP A 166 -16.26 -19.67 -8.75
CA ASP A 166 -17.07 -19.38 -9.95
C ASP A 166 -17.50 -17.90 -9.95
N PRO A 167 -17.21 -17.11 -11.00
CA PRO A 167 -17.64 -15.71 -11.11
C PRO A 167 -19.13 -15.51 -10.84
N LYS A 168 -20.00 -16.46 -11.19
CA LYS A 168 -21.45 -16.38 -10.94
C LYS A 168 -21.80 -16.34 -9.45
N LYS A 169 -20.90 -16.78 -8.57
CA LYS A 169 -21.07 -16.78 -7.11
C LYS A 169 -20.53 -15.51 -6.45
N ILE A 170 -19.94 -14.59 -7.21
CA ILE A 170 -19.40 -13.32 -6.70
C ILE A 170 -20.30 -12.19 -7.20
N PRO A 171 -21.34 -11.79 -6.43
CA PRO A 171 -22.15 -10.64 -6.82
C PRO A 171 -21.32 -9.36 -6.76
N HIS A 172 -21.70 -8.37 -7.58
CA HIS A 172 -21.06 -7.07 -7.58
C HIS A 172 -21.78 -6.11 -6.62
N THR A 173 -21.03 -5.22 -5.98
CA THR A 173 -21.56 -4.18 -5.07
C THR A 173 -20.80 -2.89 -5.23
N VAL A 174 -21.52 -1.77 -5.18
CA VAL A 174 -20.97 -0.43 -4.95
C VAL A 174 -20.75 -0.25 -3.45
N SER A 175 -19.61 0.31 -3.02
CA SER A 175 -19.32 0.46 -1.58
C SER A 175 -19.74 1.80 -1.02
N ASP A 176 -19.82 2.85 -1.84
CA ASP A 176 -20.07 4.25 -1.42
C ASP A 176 -19.12 4.71 -0.31
N SER A 177 -17.96 4.07 -0.19
CA SER A 177 -17.00 4.28 0.90
C SER A 177 -15.67 3.62 0.58
N PRO A 178 -14.53 4.27 0.89
CA PRO A 178 -13.20 3.67 0.77
C PRO A 178 -12.91 2.68 1.91
N LEU A 179 -13.78 2.60 2.92
CA LEU A 179 -13.58 1.76 4.09
C LEU A 179 -13.81 0.27 3.79
N CYS A 180 -12.85 -0.54 4.21
CA CYS A 180 -12.86 -1.99 4.10
C CYS A 180 -14.07 -2.60 4.82
N HIS A 181 -14.37 -2.12 6.04
CA HIS A 181 -15.52 -2.57 6.83
C HIS A 181 -16.84 -2.40 6.07
N ILE A 182 -17.08 -1.20 5.52
CA ILE A 182 -18.31 -0.88 4.77
C ILE A 182 -18.37 -1.68 3.46
N SER A 183 -17.28 -1.69 2.69
CA SER A 183 -17.22 -2.39 1.41
C SER A 183 -17.44 -3.90 1.54
N VAL A 184 -16.76 -4.53 2.50
CA VAL A 184 -16.91 -5.97 2.76
C VAL A 184 -18.27 -6.28 3.39
N GLY A 185 -18.75 -5.44 4.31
CA GLY A 185 -20.05 -5.61 4.97
C GLY A 185 -21.22 -5.57 3.99
N LYS A 186 -21.27 -4.55 3.11
CA LYS A 186 -22.28 -4.45 2.04
C LYS A 186 -22.24 -5.68 1.13
N TRP A 187 -21.05 -6.11 0.72
CA TRP A 187 -20.89 -7.31 -0.10
C TRP A 187 -21.37 -8.58 0.59
N MET A 188 -20.98 -8.79 1.85
CA MET A 188 -21.38 -9.97 2.64
C MET A 188 -22.90 -10.06 2.80
N LYS A 189 -23.57 -8.92 3.04
CA LYS A 189 -25.03 -8.84 3.09
C LYS A 189 -25.67 -9.27 1.76
N LYS A 190 -25.19 -8.73 0.63
CA LYS A 190 -25.72 -9.08 -0.70
C LYS A 190 -25.43 -10.54 -1.10
N ALA A 191 -24.23 -11.02 -0.82
CA ALA A 191 -23.82 -12.38 -1.16
C ALA A 191 -24.42 -13.45 -0.24
N ASN A 192 -24.96 -13.05 0.92
CA ASN A 192 -25.33 -13.94 2.02
C ASN A 192 -24.18 -14.89 2.39
N LYS A 193 -23.00 -14.30 2.64
CA LYS A 193 -21.77 -15.03 2.96
C LYS A 193 -21.06 -14.44 4.16
N SER A 194 -20.43 -15.31 4.95
CA SER A 194 -19.65 -14.89 6.12
C SER A 194 -18.30 -14.28 5.72
N LEU A 195 -17.67 -13.56 6.65
CA LEU A 195 -16.34 -12.98 6.45
C LEU A 195 -15.29 -14.05 6.16
N LYS A 196 -15.40 -15.25 6.70
CA LYS A 196 -14.42 -16.33 6.47
C LYS A 196 -14.66 -17.11 5.18
N SER A 197 -15.75 -16.83 4.46
CA SER A 197 -16.12 -17.58 3.25
C SER A 197 -15.04 -17.53 2.15
N PRO A 198 -14.84 -18.62 1.40
CA PRO A 198 -14.00 -18.61 0.19
C PRO A 198 -14.41 -17.52 -0.81
N GLU A 199 -15.71 -17.28 -0.94
CA GLU A 199 -16.29 -16.26 -1.83
C GLU A 199 -15.87 -14.86 -1.43
N ARG A 200 -15.93 -14.49 -0.14
CA ARG A 200 -15.45 -13.18 0.33
C ARG A 200 -13.96 -13.02 0.07
N ARG A 201 -13.16 -14.05 0.38
CA ARG A 201 -11.70 -14.03 0.15
C ARG A 201 -11.39 -13.81 -1.32
N ASP A 202 -12.04 -14.56 -2.20
CA ASP A 202 -11.87 -14.42 -3.64
C ASP A 202 -12.34 -13.06 -4.15
N ARG A 203 -13.46 -12.52 -3.63
CA ARG A 203 -13.91 -11.15 -3.92
C ARG A 203 -12.84 -10.12 -3.57
N CYS A 204 -12.23 -10.18 -2.39
CA CYS A 204 -11.16 -9.26 -2.01
C CYS A 204 -9.91 -9.38 -2.92
N ALA A 205 -9.58 -10.60 -3.37
CA ALA A 205 -8.52 -10.81 -4.36
C ALA A 205 -8.86 -10.16 -5.72
N ARG A 206 -10.11 -10.27 -6.18
CA ARG A 206 -10.58 -9.63 -7.42
C ARG A 206 -10.66 -8.12 -7.32
N VAL A 207 -11.08 -7.58 -6.18
CA VAL A 207 -11.04 -6.14 -5.90
C VAL A 207 -9.60 -5.63 -5.97
N THR A 208 -8.66 -6.37 -5.37
CA THR A 208 -7.23 -6.05 -5.44
C THR A 208 -6.72 -6.03 -6.88
N ALA A 209 -7.13 -6.99 -7.70
CA ALA A 209 -6.83 -7.02 -9.13
C ALA A 209 -7.47 -5.86 -9.91
N SER A 210 -8.70 -5.50 -9.57
CA SER A 210 -9.45 -4.39 -10.19
C SER A 210 -8.75 -3.05 -9.94
N VAL A 211 -8.33 -2.81 -8.69
CA VAL A 211 -7.58 -1.60 -8.32
C VAL A 211 -6.22 -1.55 -9.02
N ALA A 212 -5.48 -2.66 -9.05
CA ALA A 212 -4.19 -2.71 -9.75
C ALA A 212 -4.32 -2.48 -11.26
N TYR A 213 -5.36 -3.06 -11.89
CA TYR A 213 -5.70 -2.83 -13.29
C TYR A 213 -5.93 -1.34 -13.57
N HIS A 214 -6.85 -0.72 -12.83
CA HIS A 214 -7.25 0.67 -13.05
C HIS A 214 -6.09 1.63 -12.80
N LEU A 215 -5.32 1.41 -11.73
CA LEU A 215 -4.12 2.19 -11.44
C LEU A 215 -3.11 2.15 -12.59
N VAL A 216 -2.85 0.98 -13.20
CA VAL A 216 -1.93 0.91 -14.35
C VAL A 216 -2.48 1.61 -15.58
N VAL A 217 -3.80 1.59 -15.81
CA VAL A 217 -4.43 2.39 -16.87
C VAL A 217 -4.13 3.88 -16.67
N LEU A 218 -4.30 4.41 -15.45
CA LEU A 218 -4.03 5.81 -15.13
C LEU A 218 -2.53 6.16 -15.24
N LEU A 219 -1.65 5.32 -14.69
CA LEU A 219 -0.20 5.53 -14.80
C LEU A 219 0.30 5.49 -16.25
N ASN A 220 -0.25 4.60 -17.08
CA ASN A 220 0.06 4.57 -18.51
C ASN A 220 -0.42 5.82 -19.24
N LYS A 221 -1.64 6.31 -18.94
CA LYS A 221 -2.13 7.60 -19.47
C LYS A 221 -1.20 8.75 -19.08
N TRP A 222 -0.75 8.78 -17.83
CA TRP A 222 0.20 9.79 -17.34
C TRP A 222 1.54 9.71 -18.07
N LYS A 223 2.07 8.51 -18.24
CA LYS A 223 3.31 8.28 -18.99
C LYS A 223 3.22 8.74 -20.44
N ASP A 224 2.04 8.64 -21.05
CA ASP A 224 1.76 9.11 -22.41
C ASP A 224 1.44 10.62 -22.48
N GLY A 225 1.48 11.35 -21.36
CA GLY A 225 1.17 12.78 -21.29
C GLY A 225 -0.32 13.11 -21.48
N LYS A 226 -1.20 12.12 -21.26
CA LYS A 226 -2.66 12.21 -21.49
C LYS A 226 -3.48 12.10 -20.20
N TYR A 227 -2.82 12.16 -19.05
CA TYR A 227 -3.51 12.16 -17.76
C TYR A 227 -3.74 13.60 -17.32
N GLU A 228 -5.00 13.94 -17.19
CA GLU A 228 -5.47 15.15 -16.51
C GLU A 228 -6.17 14.67 -15.23
N PRO A 229 -5.78 15.19 -14.05
CA PRO A 229 -6.45 14.82 -12.81
C PRO A 229 -7.94 15.13 -12.87
N ASP A 230 -8.77 14.10 -12.64
CA ASP A 230 -10.24 14.25 -12.65
C ASP A 230 -10.80 14.43 -11.24
N ALA A 231 -10.04 14.02 -10.22
CA ALA A 231 -10.42 14.16 -8.83
C ALA A 231 -9.82 15.42 -8.19
N GLU A 232 -10.62 16.15 -7.42
CA GLU A 232 -10.13 17.13 -6.47
C GLU A 232 -9.95 16.50 -5.08
N PHE A 233 -9.23 17.17 -4.19
CA PHE A 233 -9.13 16.69 -2.81
C PHE A 233 -10.53 16.75 -2.17
N PRO A 234 -10.99 15.68 -1.48
CA PRO A 234 -12.37 15.58 -0.99
C PRO A 234 -12.71 16.52 0.19
N SER A 235 -12.00 17.65 0.33
CA SER A 235 -12.32 18.67 1.33
C SER A 235 -13.54 19.50 0.89
N GLY A 236 -14.73 18.92 1.04
CA GLY A 236 -16.00 19.65 1.12
C GLY A 236 -17.02 19.37 0.02
N GLU A 237 -16.62 19.09 -1.22
CA GLU A 237 -17.55 19.23 -2.36
C GLU A 237 -18.30 17.94 -2.79
N TYR A 238 -17.74 16.74 -2.60
CA TYR A 238 -18.26 15.53 -3.27
C TYR A 238 -19.29 14.70 -2.51
N GLY A 239 -19.86 15.19 -1.42
CA GLY A 239 -20.99 14.50 -0.75
C GLY A 239 -20.70 13.08 -0.21
N ILE A 240 -19.44 12.64 -0.19
CA ILE A 240 -18.98 11.38 0.43
C ILE A 240 -18.45 11.62 1.84
N PRO A 241 -18.75 10.76 2.84
CA PRO A 241 -18.23 10.93 4.21
C PRO A 241 -16.70 11.00 4.22
N ALA A 242 -16.18 12.21 4.41
CA ALA A 242 -14.80 12.65 4.55
C ALA A 242 -14.68 13.44 5.86
N GLN A 243 -13.52 14.05 6.11
CA GLN A 243 -13.26 14.78 7.36
C GLN A 243 -14.28 15.91 7.65
N HIS A 244 -15.00 16.39 6.64
CA HIS A 244 -15.84 17.59 6.75
C HIS A 244 -17.35 17.34 6.79
N ASN A 245 -17.82 16.10 6.67
CA ASN A 245 -19.25 15.75 6.66
C ASN A 245 -19.52 14.54 7.55
N CYS A 246 -19.02 14.62 8.79
CA CYS A 246 -19.21 13.64 9.87
C CYS A 246 -20.69 13.24 10.04
N GLU A 247 -21.61 14.18 9.84
CA GLU A 247 -23.07 14.01 9.92
C GLU A 247 -23.60 12.90 8.99
N ALA A 248 -22.92 12.63 7.87
CA ALA A 248 -23.34 11.59 6.93
C ALA A 248 -23.30 10.17 7.53
N CYS A 249 -22.49 9.95 8.57
CA CYS A 249 -22.45 8.71 9.34
C CYS A 249 -23.00 8.87 10.76
N HIS A 250 -22.83 10.04 11.37
CA HIS A 250 -23.12 10.30 12.78
C HIS A 250 -24.48 10.98 13.03
N GLY A 251 -25.15 11.49 11.99
CA GLY A 251 -26.37 12.29 12.16
C GLY A 251 -26.09 13.48 13.09
N ASP A 252 -26.95 13.67 14.09
CA ASP A 252 -26.82 14.73 15.11
C ASP A 252 -25.77 14.41 16.20
N ASP A 253 -25.18 13.20 16.21
CA ASP A 253 -24.21 12.75 17.22
C ASP A 253 -22.76 12.97 16.77
N VAL A 254 -22.49 14.16 16.22
CA VAL A 254 -21.13 14.61 15.86
C VAL A 254 -20.50 15.24 17.11
N PRO A 255 -19.34 14.75 17.60
CA PRO A 255 -18.67 15.34 18.74
C PRO A 255 -18.29 16.80 18.47
N GLU A 256 -18.69 17.70 19.36
CA GLU A 256 -18.24 19.10 19.32
C GLU A 256 -16.74 19.17 19.60
N ALA A 257 -16.03 19.92 18.76
CA ALA A 257 -14.62 20.21 19.04
C ALA A 257 -14.53 21.06 20.32
N PRO A 258 -13.58 20.79 21.23
CA PRO A 258 -13.39 21.63 22.40
C PRO A 258 -13.10 23.07 21.95
N GLU A 259 -13.77 24.03 22.58
CA GLU A 259 -13.49 25.46 22.37
C GLU A 259 -12.01 25.73 22.68
N SER A 260 -11.34 26.46 21.77
CA SER A 260 -9.90 26.75 21.82
C SER A 260 -9.52 27.73 22.92
#